data_AF-A0A966MSH3-F1
#
_entry.id   AF-A0A966MSH3-F1
#
_cell.length_a   1.000
_cell.length_b   1.000
_cell.length_c   1.000
_cell.angle_alpha   90.00
_cell.angle_beta   90.00
_cell.angle_gamma   90.00
#
_symmetry.space_group_name_H-M   'P 1'
#
loop_
_entity.id
_entity.type
_entity.pdbx_description
1 polymer ?
#
loop_
_entity_poly.entity_id
_entity_poly.type
_entity_poly.pdbx_seq_one_letter_code
_entity_poly.pdbx_strand_id
1 'polypeptide(L)' 'MSDIGSTNDAGMLVVLGDPVGADLARTLDLAGYRWKAVSSAVEASESEPSNGWAGAVIDISGDSEN' A
#
# COMPACT_ATOMS: atom_id res chain seq x y z
N MET A 1 16.30 26.11 -9.84
CA MET A 1 15.31 25.10 -10.22
C MET A 1 15.05 24.29 -8.96
N SER A 2 13.93 24.55 -8.32
CA SER A 2 13.68 24.21 -6.92
C SER A 2 13.55 22.70 -6.71
N ASP A 3 14.23 22.22 -5.67
CA ASP A 3 13.87 21.10 -4.80
C ASP A 3 12.68 20.25 -5.30
N ILE A 4 12.94 19.29 -6.19
CA ILE A 4 12.06 18.13 -6.28
C ILE A 4 12.53 17.25 -5.13
N GLY A 5 11.95 17.50 -3.95
CA GLY A 5 12.26 16.80 -2.72
C GLY A 5 12.42 15.32 -3.00
N SER A 6 13.57 14.78 -2.59
CA SER A 6 13.93 13.37 -2.67
C SER A 6 12.73 12.48 -2.40
N THR A 7 12.05 11.98 -3.43
CA THR A 7 10.91 11.05 -3.32
C THR A 7 11.33 9.71 -2.69
N ASN A 8 12.60 9.55 -2.34
CA ASN A 8 13.19 8.37 -1.72
C ASN A 8 12.70 8.09 -0.29
N ASP A 9 12.00 9.03 0.35
CA ASP A 9 11.32 8.81 1.63
C ASP A 9 9.83 8.49 1.47
N ALA A 10 9.39 8.08 0.27
CA ALA A 10 8.08 7.45 0.12
C ALA A 10 8.08 6.17 0.98
N GLY A 11 7.55 6.32 2.21
CA GLY A 11 7.40 5.25 3.17
C GLY A 11 6.49 4.16 2.62
N MET A 12 6.45 3.02 3.29
CA MET A 12 5.71 1.88 2.78
C MET A 12 4.21 2.13 2.87
N LEU A 13 3.45 1.67 1.89
CA LEU A 13 1.99 1.67 1.91
C LEU A 13 1.48 0.32 2.40
N VAL A 14 0.44 0.35 3.24
CA VAL A 14 -0.31 -0.86 3.58
C VAL A 14 -1.54 -0.94 2.71
N VAL A 15 -1.80 -2.11 2.13
CA VAL A 15 -2.96 -2.36 1.27
C VAL A 15 -3.82 -3.43 1.92
N LEU A 16 -4.98 -3.04 2.42
CA LEU A 16 -5.96 -3.95 2.99
C LEU A 16 -6.78 -4.57 1.86
N GLY A 17 -6.57 -5.85 1.61
CA GLY A 17 -7.22 -6.62 0.56
C GLY A 17 -6.52 -7.97 0.42
N ASP A 18 -7.18 -9.04 0.81
CA ASP A 18 -6.68 -10.41 0.65
C ASP A 18 -7.72 -11.27 -0.07
N PRO A 19 -7.50 -11.63 -1.35
CA PRO A 19 -6.40 -11.18 -2.21
C PRO A 19 -6.60 -9.74 -2.72
N VAL A 20 -5.50 -9.00 -2.89
CA VAL A 20 -5.51 -7.68 -3.55
C VAL A 20 -5.85 -7.81 -5.04
N GLY A 21 -6.61 -6.86 -5.59
CA GLY A 21 -6.92 -6.82 -7.01
C GLY A 21 -5.66 -6.72 -7.88
N ALA A 22 -5.56 -7.55 -8.93
CA ALA A 22 -4.38 -7.61 -9.80
C ALA A 22 -4.07 -6.28 -10.52
N ASP A 23 -5.08 -5.45 -10.75
CA ASP A 23 -4.91 -4.11 -11.32
C ASP A 23 -4.37 -3.10 -10.30
N LEU A 24 -4.77 -3.20 -9.03
CA LEU A 24 -4.25 -2.37 -7.95
C LEU A 24 -2.78 -2.69 -7.68
N ALA A 25 -2.44 -3.98 -7.50
CA ALA A 25 -1.06 -4.43 -7.31
C ALA A 25 -0.15 -3.89 -8.42
N ARG A 26 -0.55 -4.10 -9.68
CA ARG A 26 0.20 -3.67 -10.85
C ARG A 26 0.37 -2.15 -10.92
N THR A 27 -0.66 -1.40 -10.53
CA THR A 27 -0.58 0.06 -10.51
C THR A 27 0.45 0.54 -9.49
N LEU A 28 0.47 -0.05 -8.29
CA LEU A 28 1.43 0.29 -7.24
C LEU A 28 2.86 -0.07 -7.65
N ASP A 29 3.05 -1.26 -8.25
CA ASP A 29 4.35 -1.71 -8.76
C ASP A 29 4.86 -0.79 -9.89
N LEU A 30 4.00 -0.43 -10.85
CA LEU A 30 4.37 0.45 -11.98
C LEU A 30 4.64 1.89 -11.55
N ALA A 31 3.94 2.37 -10.52
CA ALA A 31 4.16 3.69 -9.95
C ALA A 31 5.41 3.74 -9.04
N GLY A 32 6.04 2.59 -8.76
CA GLY A 32 7.26 2.51 -7.96
C GLY A 32 7.01 2.69 -6.45
N TYR A 33 5.77 2.53 -5.98
CA TYR A 33 5.47 2.56 -4.55
C TYR A 33 5.93 1.27 -3.88
N ARG A 34 6.49 1.38 -2.68
CA ARG A 34 6.73 0.22 -1.82
C ARG A 34 5.46 -0.07 -1.05
N TRP A 35 4.88 -1.24 -1.22
CA TRP A 35 3.59 -1.58 -0.62
C TRP A 35 3.56 -3.01 -0.09
N LYS A 36 2.64 -3.28 0.84
CA LYS A 36 2.39 -4.61 1.39
C LYS A 36 0.88 -4.89 1.43
N ALA A 37 0.46 -6.02 0.87
CA ALA A 37 -0.89 -6.55 1.06
C ALA A 37 -1.05 -7.12 2.48
N VAL A 38 -2.16 -6.81 3.14
CA VAL A 38 -2.55 -7.36 4.44
C VAL A 38 -4.02 -7.75 4.43
N SER A 39 -4.36 -8.78 5.21
CA SER A 39 -5.73 -9.28 5.35
C SER A 39 -6.52 -8.58 6.46
N SER A 40 -5.84 -7.91 7.40
CA SER A 40 -6.46 -7.28 8.57
C SER A 40 -5.63 -6.13 9.15
N ALA A 41 -6.26 -5.28 9.96
CA ALA A 41 -5.59 -4.20 10.69
C ALA A 41 -4.57 -4.71 11.73
N VAL A 42 -4.77 -5.94 12.24
CA VAL A 42 -3.79 -6.58 13.14
C VAL A 42 -2.52 -6.88 12.37
N GLU A 43 -2.64 -7.51 11.19
CA GLU A 43 -1.50 -7.82 10.33
C GLU A 43 -0.76 -6.56 9.83
N ALA A 44 -1.51 -5.48 9.57
CA ALA A 44 -0.94 -4.16 9.28
C ALA A 44 -0.07 -3.63 10.41
N SER A 45 -0.52 -3.81 11.65
CA SER A 45 0.21 -3.35 12.84
C SER A 45 1.45 -4.20 13.11
N GLU A 46 1.36 -5.52 12.90
CA GLU A 46 2.50 -6.43 13.05
C GLU A 46 3.56 -6.26 11.96
N SER A 47 3.15 -5.85 10.77
CA SER A 47 4.04 -5.62 9.64
C SER A 47 4.51 -4.17 9.51
N GLU A 48 4.25 -3.33 10.51
CA GLU A 48 4.59 -1.91 10.47
C GLU A 48 6.11 -1.70 10.32
N PRO A 49 6.56 -0.95 9.29
CA PRO A 49 7.97 -0.65 9.11
C PRO A 49 8.46 0.34 10.18
N SER A 50 9.78 0.40 10.39
CA SER A 50 10.39 1.23 11.45
C SER A 50 10.13 2.75 11.31
N ASN A 51 9.72 3.22 10.13
CA ASN A 51 9.32 4.60 9.87
C ASN A 51 7.79 4.81 9.84
N GLY A 52 7.01 3.78 10.18
CA GLY A 52 5.56 3.77 10.07
C GLY A 52 5.06 3.66 8.63
N TRP A 53 3.76 3.42 8.48
CA TRP A 53 3.10 3.43 7.18
C TRP A 53 3.01 4.86 6.64
N ALA A 54 3.41 5.05 5.38
CA ALA A 54 3.16 6.31 4.67
C ALA A 54 1.67 6.52 4.37
N GLY A 55 0.90 5.44 4.32
CA GLY A 55 -0.53 5.49 4.07
C GLY A 55 -1.15 4.11 4.00
N ALA A 56 -2.48 4.09 4.04
CA ALA A 56 -3.29 2.89 3.89
C ALA A 56 -4.17 2.99 2.64
N VAL A 57 -4.26 1.89 1.90
CA VAL A 57 -5.16 1.71 0.75
C VAL A 57 -6.09 0.56 1.08
N ILE A 58 -7.38 0.70 0.78
CA ILE A 58 -8.36 -0.37 0.99
C ILE A 58 -8.84 -0.81 -0.40
N ASP A 59 -8.57 -2.07 -0.74
CA ASP A 59 -9.10 -2.70 -1.94
C ASP A 59 -10.54 -3.15 -1.65
N ILE A 60 -11.50 -2.45 -2.28
CA ILE A 60 -12.92 -2.80 -2.24
C ILE A 60 -13.36 -3.54 -3.50
N SER A 61 -12.43 -3.87 -4.40
CA SER A 61 -12.76 -4.49 -5.69
C SER A 61 -13.17 -5.96 -5.55
N GLY A 62 -12.67 -6.63 -4.49
CA GLY A 62 -13.08 -7.97 -4.10
C GLY A 62 -14.46 -8.05 -3.44
N ASP A 63 -15.00 -6.93 -2.94
CA ASP A 63 -16.35 -6.87 -2.35
C ASP A 63 -17.40 -6.74 -3.47
N SER A 64 -17.48 -7.78 -4.30
CA SER A 64 -18.54 -7.98 -5.28
C SER A 64 -19.54 -8.99 -4.72
N GLU A 65 -20.10 -8.73 -3.55
CA GLU A 65 -21.21 -9.51 -3.00
C GLU A 65 -22.49 -8.67 -3.07
N ASN A 66 -23.18 -8.77 -4.20
CA ASN A 66 -24.61 -8.51 -4.29
C ASN A 66 -25.32 -9.74 -4.88
#